data_AF-A0A7Y4VHS9-F1
#
_entry.id   AF-A0A7Y4VHS9-F1
#
_cell.length_a   1.000
_cell.length_b   1.000
_cell.length_c   1.000
_cell.angle_alpha   90.00
_cell.angle_beta   90.00
_cell.angle_gamma   90.00
#
_symmetry.space_group_name_H-M   'P 1'
#
loop_
_entity.id
_entity.type
_entity.pdbx_description
1 polymer ?
#
loop_
_entity_poly.entity_id
_entity_poly.type
_entity_poly.pdbx_seq_one_letter_code
_entity_poly.pdbx_strand_id
1 'polypeptide(L)'
;MLITIYPFESQAPGGFNDGEILENRPVVMTHNPAYLLPYSNLFYWAHAWSDKGSTIGEHPHKGFEIITFILKGTIEHYDSSNRKWIPINEGGAQIIRAGSGISHAE
;
A
#
# COMPACT_ATOMS: atom_id res chain seq x y z
N MET A 1 -6.12 -17.79 -25.11
CA MET A 1 -5.70 -17.11 -23.87
C MET A 1 -6.94 -16.46 -23.29
N LEU A 2 -7.31 -16.78 -22.05
CA LEU A 2 -8.41 -16.13 -21.35
C LEU A 2 -7.83 -14.93 -20.60
N ILE A 3 -8.45 -13.76 -20.77
CA ILE A 3 -8.15 -12.55 -20.01
C ILE A 3 -9.34 -12.31 -19.09
N THR A 4 -9.09 -12.18 -17.79
CA THR A 4 -10.10 -11.80 -16.81
C THR A 4 -9.83 -10.36 -16.40
N ILE A 5 -10.87 -9.52 -16.42
CA ILE A 5 -10.79 -8.09 -16.09
C ILE A 5 -11.48 -7.88 -14.73
N TYR A 6 -10.79 -7.16 -13.83
CA TYR A 6 -11.32 -6.75 -12.51
C TYR A 6 -11.50 -5.23 -12.50
N PRO A 7 -12.68 -4.73 -12.92
CA PRO A 7 -12.91 -3.29 -13.06
C PRO A 7 -12.93 -2.58 -11.71
N PHE A 8 -12.75 -1.26 -11.70
CA PHE A 8 -12.58 -0.45 -10.49
C PHE A 8 -13.73 -0.65 -9.49
N GLU A 9 -14.97 -0.70 -9.97
CA GLU A 9 -16.19 -0.88 -9.20
C GLU A 9 -16.31 -2.24 -8.51
N SER A 10 -15.55 -3.25 -8.94
CA SER A 10 -15.53 -4.57 -8.30
C SER A 10 -14.39 -4.75 -7.29
N GLN A 11 -13.54 -3.73 -7.12
CA GLN A 11 -12.39 -3.76 -6.22
C GLN A 11 -12.82 -3.38 -4.80
N ALA A 12 -12.05 -3.80 -3.80
CA ALA A 12 -12.42 -3.58 -2.42
C ALA A 12 -12.08 -2.15 -1.97
N PRO A 13 -13.05 -1.34 -1.54
CA PRO A 13 -12.76 -0.05 -0.95
C PRO A 13 -12.07 -0.22 0.40
N GLY A 14 -11.32 0.80 0.81
CA GLY A 14 -10.72 0.88 2.13
C GLY A 14 -10.33 2.32 2.46
N GLY A 15 -9.74 2.49 3.63
CA GLY A 15 -9.19 3.75 4.04
C GLY A 15 -8.52 3.67 5.39
N PHE A 16 -7.77 4.72 5.70
CA PHE A 16 -7.10 4.93 6.98
C PHE A 16 -7.59 6.25 7.58
N ASN A 17 -7.43 6.39 8.91
CA ASN A 17 -7.72 7.62 9.64
C ASN A 17 -9.11 8.19 9.31
N ASP A 18 -10.15 7.36 9.46
CA ASP A 18 -11.54 7.74 9.21
C ASP A 18 -11.82 8.37 7.82
N GLY A 19 -11.05 7.93 6.81
CA GLY A 19 -11.23 8.35 5.42
C GLY A 19 -10.38 9.54 4.99
N GLU A 20 -9.42 9.98 5.82
CA GLU A 20 -8.41 10.95 5.39
C GLU A 20 -7.48 10.38 4.32
N ILE A 21 -7.25 9.07 4.33
CA ILE A 21 -6.62 8.32 3.24
C ILE A 21 -7.66 7.32 2.73
N LEU A 22 -7.95 7.36 1.45
CA LEU A 22 -8.83 6.41 0.78
C LEU A 22 -7.99 5.45 -0.04
N GLU A 23 -8.45 4.21 -0.17
CA GLU A 23 -7.83 3.23 -1.03
C GLU A 23 -8.86 2.41 -1.80
N ASN A 24 -8.46 1.97 -3.00
CA ASN A 24 -9.16 0.93 -3.74
C ASN A 24 -8.21 -0.24 -3.99
N ARG A 25 -8.67 -1.47 -3.69
CA ARG A 25 -7.81 -2.66 -3.61
C ARG A 25 -8.24 -3.74 -4.60
N PRO A 26 -7.54 -3.84 -5.74
CA PRO A 26 -7.67 -4.98 -6.66
C PRO A 26 -7.37 -6.32 -6.03
N VAL A 27 -6.37 -6.43 -5.14
CA VAL A 27 -5.99 -7.68 -4.48
C VAL A 27 -6.01 -7.44 -2.98
N VAL A 28 -6.79 -8.23 -2.25
CA VAL A 28 -6.93 -8.09 -0.80
C VAL A 28 -6.27 -9.24 -0.05
N MET A 29 -5.71 -8.95 1.13
CA MET A 29 -5.24 -9.99 2.06
C MET A 29 -6.39 -10.73 2.77
N THR A 30 -7.61 -10.20 2.72
CA THR A 30 -8.75 -10.78 3.44
C THR A 30 -9.26 -12.04 2.76
N HIS A 31 -9.89 -12.93 3.53
CA HIS A 31 -10.58 -14.12 3.00
C HIS A 31 -12.02 -13.83 2.53
N ASN A 32 -12.34 -12.58 2.19
CA ASN A 32 -13.66 -12.25 1.67
C ASN A 32 -13.77 -12.70 0.21
N PRO A 33 -14.59 -13.71 -0.12
CA PRO A 33 -14.68 -14.24 -1.48
C PRO A 33 -15.34 -13.29 -2.47
N ALA A 34 -15.89 -12.16 -2.02
CA ALA A 34 -16.44 -11.12 -2.89
C ALA A 34 -15.35 -10.37 -3.68
N TYR A 35 -14.08 -10.45 -3.25
CA TYR A 35 -12.97 -9.74 -3.87
C TYR A 35 -11.91 -10.71 -4.39
N LEU A 36 -11.07 -10.23 -5.30
CA LEU A 36 -9.97 -11.01 -5.81
C LEU A 36 -8.97 -11.32 -4.68
N LEU A 37 -8.81 -12.62 -4.45
CA LEU A 37 -7.84 -13.21 -3.53
C LEU A 37 -6.42 -13.11 -4.11
N PRO A 38 -5.37 -13.36 -3.29
CA PRO A 38 -3.98 -13.36 -3.73
C PRO A 38 -3.75 -14.12 -5.03
N TYR A 39 -2.99 -13.52 -5.94
CA TYR A 39 -2.58 -14.11 -7.21
C TYR A 39 -1.06 -14.29 -7.23
N SER A 40 -0.61 -15.56 -7.22
CA SER A 40 0.81 -15.90 -7.10
C SER A 40 1.43 -15.25 -5.85
N ASN A 41 2.53 -14.52 -5.99
CA ASN A 41 3.19 -13.79 -4.91
C ASN A 41 2.59 -12.40 -4.63
N LEU A 42 1.64 -11.93 -5.44
CA LEU A 42 0.93 -10.68 -5.19
C LEU A 42 -0.28 -10.95 -4.28
N PHE A 43 -0.14 -10.66 -2.99
CA PHE A 43 -1.17 -10.89 -1.98
C PHE A 43 -1.87 -9.61 -1.50
N TYR A 44 -1.38 -8.44 -1.90
CA TYR A 44 -1.99 -7.15 -1.61
C TYR A 44 -1.65 -6.17 -2.73
N TRP A 45 -2.65 -5.45 -3.24
CA TRP A 45 -2.46 -4.35 -4.17
C TRP A 45 -3.50 -3.29 -3.88
N ALA A 46 -3.06 -2.05 -3.69
CA ALA A 46 -3.91 -0.92 -3.39
C ALA A 46 -3.48 0.29 -4.21
N HIS A 47 -4.46 1.07 -4.66
CA HIS A 47 -4.27 2.45 -5.08
C HIS A 47 -4.82 3.33 -3.96
N ALA A 48 -3.93 4.05 -3.26
CA ALA A 48 -4.29 4.94 -2.15
C ALA A 48 -4.09 6.41 -2.53
N TRP A 49 -4.94 7.30 -1.99
CA TRP A 49 -4.86 8.74 -2.21
C TRP A 49 -5.42 9.53 -1.01
N SER A 50 -5.00 10.79 -0.89
CA SER A 50 -5.52 11.75 0.07
C SER A 50 -5.53 13.16 -0.54
N ASP A 51 -6.61 13.91 -0.34
CA ASP A 51 -6.73 15.29 -0.82
C ASP A 51 -6.09 16.31 0.13
N LYS A 52 -5.90 15.95 1.42
CA LYS A 52 -5.44 16.85 2.48
C LYS A 52 -4.11 16.42 3.11
N GLY A 53 -3.61 15.24 2.75
CA GLY A 53 -2.54 14.57 3.47
C GLY A 53 -3.03 13.97 4.79
N SER A 54 -2.34 12.93 5.24
CA SER A 54 -2.53 12.28 6.53
C SER A 54 -1.30 11.40 6.80
N THR A 55 -1.25 10.74 7.96
CA THR A 55 -0.10 9.89 8.35
C THR A 55 -0.60 8.54 8.84
N ILE A 56 -0.08 7.47 8.25
CA ILE A 56 -0.18 6.12 8.78
C ILE A 56 0.93 5.98 9.82
N GLY A 57 0.53 5.95 11.09
CA GLY A 57 1.46 5.85 12.22
C GLY A 57 2.34 4.59 12.18
N GLU A 58 3.38 4.60 13.00
CA GLU A 58 4.39 3.52 13.00
C GLU A 58 3.75 2.14 13.27
N HIS A 59 3.98 1.19 12.36
CA HIS A 59 3.44 -0.17 12.44
C HIS A 59 4.44 -1.22 11.90
N PRO A 60 4.36 -2.48 12.34
CA PRO A 60 5.33 -3.51 11.98
C PRO A 60 4.97 -4.28 10.70
N HIS A 61 6.00 -4.68 9.94
CA HIS A 61 5.92 -5.65 8.83
C HIS A 61 7.01 -6.72 8.94
N LYS A 62 6.75 -7.91 8.39
CA LYS A 62 7.69 -9.04 8.42
C LYS A 62 7.44 -10.02 7.27
N GLY A 63 8.51 -10.51 6.64
CA GLY A 63 8.45 -11.66 5.72
C GLY A 63 8.03 -11.33 4.27
N PHE A 64 7.87 -10.06 3.92
CA PHE A 64 7.55 -9.63 2.56
C PHE A 64 8.21 -8.31 2.18
N GLU A 65 8.09 -7.95 0.90
CA GLU A 65 8.51 -6.66 0.36
C GLU A 65 7.28 -5.80 0.06
N ILE A 66 7.39 -4.49 0.32
CA ILE A 66 6.38 -3.49 -0.03
C ILE A 66 7.00 -2.61 -1.11
N ILE A 67 6.29 -2.42 -2.21
CA ILE A 67 6.72 -1.56 -3.30
C ILE A 67 5.66 -0.47 -3.47
N THR A 68 6.08 0.78 -3.27
CA THR A 68 5.22 1.96 -3.38
C THR A 68 5.66 2.76 -4.61
N PHE A 69 4.70 3.19 -5.42
CA PHE A 69 4.92 4.04 -6.59
C PHE A 69 4.16 5.36 -6.41
N ILE A 70 4.84 6.49 -6.50
CA ILE A 70 4.22 7.80 -6.33
C ILE A 70 3.71 8.30 -7.68
N LEU A 71 2.41 8.17 -7.90
CA LEU A 71 1.78 8.59 -9.16
C LEU A 71 1.57 10.11 -9.25
N LYS A 72 1.31 10.76 -8.10
CA LYS A 72 1.12 12.20 -7.99
C LYS A 72 1.45 12.69 -6.59
N GLY A 73 2.08 13.86 -6.47
CA GLY A 73 2.42 14.46 -5.17
C GLY A 73 3.67 13.84 -4.53
N THR A 74 3.70 13.77 -3.19
CA THR A 74 4.85 13.30 -2.41
C THR A 74 4.36 12.53 -1.18
N ILE A 75 5.09 11.48 -0.79
CA ILE A 75 4.95 10.77 0.48
C ILE A 75 6.27 10.88 1.24
N GLU A 76 6.25 10.91 2.57
CA GLU A 76 7.44 10.76 3.40
C GLU A 76 7.43 9.39 4.06
N HIS A 77 8.55 8.68 4.01
CA HIS A 77 8.70 7.37 4.64
C HIS A 77 9.65 7.44 5.83
N TYR A 78 9.24 6.88 6.96
CA TYR A 78 10.09 6.66 8.12
C TYR A 78 10.18 5.16 8.41
N ASP A 79 11.36 4.66 8.75
CA ASP A 79 11.51 3.30 9.26
C ASP A 79 12.54 3.19 10.39
N SER A 80 12.46 2.08 11.12
CA SER A 80 13.34 1.79 12.25
C SER A 80 14.81 1.57 11.89
N SER A 81 15.15 1.40 10.61
CA SER A 81 16.54 1.26 10.13
C SER A 81 17.19 2.62 9.88
N ASN A 82 16.49 3.50 9.15
CA ASN A 82 16.94 4.83 8.77
C ASN A 82 16.73 5.86 9.88
N ARG A 83 15.69 5.68 10.71
CA ARG A 83 15.31 6.54 11.84
C ARG A 83 15.21 8.03 11.45
N LYS A 84 14.71 8.28 10.25
CA LYS A 84 14.45 9.62 9.71
C LYS A 84 13.36 9.53 8.64
N TRP A 85 12.63 10.63 8.45
CA TRP A 85 11.71 10.79 7.34
C TRP A 85 12.49 11.03 6.05
N ILE A 86 12.11 10.31 4.99
CA ILE A 86 12.72 10.39 3.66
C ILE A 86 11.61 10.67 2.66
N PRO A 87 11.61 11.82 1.97
CA PRO A 87 10.58 12.12 0.98
C PRO A 87 10.79 11.31 -0.30
N ILE A 88 9.69 10.81 -0.86
CA ILE A 88 9.61 10.21 -2.20
C ILE A 88 8.66 11.06 -3.04
N ASN A 89 9.21 11.73 -4.05
CA ASN A 89 8.45 12.63 -4.92
C ASN A 89 7.76 11.87 -6.07
N GLU A 90 6.84 12.55 -6.74
CA GLU A 90 6.16 12.09 -7.96
C GLU A 90 7.12 11.45 -8.97
N GLY A 91 6.71 10.30 -9.52
CA GLY A 91 7.52 9.45 -10.39
C GLY A 91 8.55 8.59 -9.67
N GLY A 92 8.72 8.77 -8.35
CA GLY A 92 9.57 7.95 -7.50
C GLY A 92 8.94 6.60 -7.16
N ALA A 93 9.82 5.69 -6.73
CA ALA A 93 9.43 4.40 -6.17
C ALA A 93 10.25 4.10 -4.92
N GLN A 94 9.65 3.35 -4.01
CA GLN A 94 10.25 2.92 -2.75
C GLN A 94 10.04 1.42 -2.58
N ILE A 95 11.04 0.74 -2.03
CA ILE A 95 10.96 -0.68 -1.68
C ILE A 95 11.34 -0.84 -0.21
N ILE A 96 10.43 -1.38 0.60
CA ILE A 96 10.74 -1.88 1.94
C ILE A 96 10.97 -3.38 1.84
N ARG A 97 12.11 -3.85 2.35
CA ARG A 97 12.41 -5.28 2.51
C ARG A 97 12.29 -5.65 3.96
N ALA A 98 11.10 -6.07 4.39
CA ALA A 98 10.82 -6.25 5.82
C ALA A 98 11.65 -7.36 6.46
N GLY A 99 12.03 -8.41 5.71
CA GLY A 99 12.90 -9.47 6.19
C GLY A 99 12.40 -10.09 7.50
N SER A 100 13.25 -10.10 8.53
CA SER A 100 12.90 -10.59 9.87
C SER A 100 11.98 -9.68 10.69
N GLY A 101 11.79 -8.43 10.25
CA GLY A 101 10.94 -7.43 10.90
C GLY A 101 11.46 -6.00 10.68
N ILE A 102 10.57 -5.08 10.36
CA ILE A 102 10.81 -3.63 10.34
C ILE A 102 9.55 -2.91 10.83
N SER A 103 9.69 -1.79 11.52
CA SER A 103 8.59 -0.88 11.83
C SER A 103 8.74 0.37 10.98
N HIS A 104 7.63 0.89 10.47
CA HIS A 104 7.64 2.03 9.56
C HIS A 104 6.37 2.87 9.63
N ALA A 105 6.44 4.11 9.16
CA ALA A 105 5.34 5.07 9.07
C ALA A 105 5.40 5.80 7.72
N GLU A 106 4.24 6.19 7.19
CA GLU A 106 4.07 6.81 5.86
C GLU A 106 3.08 7.98 5.91
#